data_AF-A0A9P4N602-F1
#
_entry.id   AF-A0A9P4N602-F1
#
_cell.length_a   1.000
_cell.length_b   1.000
_cell.length_c   1.000
_cell.angle_alpha   90.00
_cell.angle_beta   90.00
_cell.angle_gamma   90.00
#
_symmetry.space_group_name_H-M   'P 1'
#
loop_
_entity.id
_entity.type
_entity.pdbx_description
1 polymer ?
#
loop_
_entity_poly.entity_id
_entity_poly.type
_entity_poly.pdbx_seq_one_letter_code
_entity_poly.pdbx_strand_id
1 'polypeptide(L)'
;MKGDDTSWLGNYFSTWKANIYVVNDRSAPLTVLKNKGREAMPFLTYIIDRYDSLPDVSIFIHSLRYQWHNEDPMYDGVPVLQHLRLEHIQERGFVALRCSWTMGCPAELHPLNPSGESDDRSQNEAAWAGVFRHLFPGEEVPEAVGAHCSSQFAVSRDRIRARPKSFYEKVRTWLLETELNDQISGRIIEYMWHIIFGMPAVDCQDAGECFCQTFGLCNLTCTERACEKRYKLPQYATIPQGWPEVGPGKDGWPEKGWAD
;
A
#
# COMPACT_ATOMS: atom_id res chain seq x y z
N MET A 1 14.63 2.55 -3.66
CA MET A 1 16.00 2.61 -3.09
C MET A 1 17.00 3.00 -4.18
N LYS A 2 18.21 3.44 -3.81
CA LYS A 2 19.30 3.66 -4.76
C LYS A 2 19.62 2.32 -5.43
N GLY A 3 19.57 2.29 -6.76
CA GLY A 3 19.73 1.07 -7.56
C GLY A 3 18.43 0.54 -8.18
N ASP A 4 17.27 0.95 -7.66
CA ASP A 4 16.00 0.57 -8.28
C ASP A 4 15.80 1.34 -9.59
N ASP A 5 15.36 0.63 -10.63
CA ASP A 5 14.96 1.26 -11.88
C ASP A 5 13.56 1.86 -11.75
N THR A 6 13.50 3.19 -11.83
CA THR A 6 12.26 3.99 -11.79
C THR A 6 12.01 4.72 -13.11
N SER A 7 12.82 4.46 -14.15
CA SER A 7 12.71 5.12 -15.46
C SER A 7 11.39 4.80 -16.17
N TRP A 8 10.78 3.65 -15.84
CA TRP A 8 9.47 3.23 -16.36
C TRP A 8 8.36 4.26 -16.10
N LEU A 9 8.42 4.99 -14.97
CA LEU A 9 7.44 6.04 -14.68
C LEU A 9 7.47 7.14 -15.75
N GLY A 10 8.66 7.58 -16.16
CA GLY A 10 8.82 8.57 -17.22
C GLY A 10 8.43 8.04 -18.61
N ASN A 11 8.69 6.75 -18.87
CA ASN A 11 8.40 6.12 -20.16
C ASN A 11 6.89 5.92 -20.40
N TYR A 12 6.12 5.57 -19.37
CA TYR A 12 4.69 5.26 -19.50
C TYR A 12 3.75 6.34 -18.96
N PHE A 13 4.22 7.20 -18.05
CA PHE A 13 3.41 8.21 -17.35
C PHE A 13 4.08 9.59 -17.40
N SER A 14 4.59 9.99 -18.57
CA SER A 14 5.32 11.25 -18.77
C SER A 14 4.52 12.52 -18.41
N THR A 15 3.19 12.43 -18.41
CA THR A 15 2.28 13.52 -18.02
C THR A 15 2.05 13.59 -16.51
N TRP A 16 2.43 12.55 -15.75
CA TRP A 16 2.25 12.48 -14.30
C TRP A 16 3.52 12.96 -13.59
N LYS A 17 3.34 13.66 -12.46
CA LYS A 17 4.48 14.15 -11.66
C LYS A 17 4.96 13.07 -10.69
N ALA A 18 6.09 12.44 -11.00
CA ALA A 18 6.76 11.50 -10.10
C ALA A 18 7.55 12.21 -8.99
N ASN A 19 7.46 11.72 -7.75
CA ASN A 19 8.28 12.15 -6.62
C ASN A 19 9.01 10.92 -6.05
N ILE A 20 10.26 10.73 -6.47
CA ILE A 20 11.02 9.51 -6.19
C ILE A 20 11.86 9.70 -4.93
N TYR A 21 11.38 9.18 -3.80
CA TYR A 21 12.11 9.24 -2.53
C TYR A 21 13.12 8.09 -2.44
N VAL A 22 14.39 8.43 -2.23
CA VAL A 22 15.48 7.46 -2.06
C VAL A 22 15.91 7.43 -0.59
N VAL A 23 15.51 6.38 0.12
CA VAL A 23 15.65 6.30 1.58
C VAL A 23 17.05 5.89 2.07
N ASN A 24 17.84 5.23 1.21
CA ASN A 24 19.19 4.76 1.52
C ASN A 24 20.30 5.61 0.89
N ASP A 25 20.00 6.83 0.45
CA ASP A 25 20.97 7.79 -0.06
C ASP A 25 20.62 9.21 0.43
N ARG A 26 21.42 9.73 1.37
CA ARG A 26 21.23 11.08 1.93
C ARG A 26 21.52 12.22 0.95
N SER A 27 22.19 11.93 -0.16
CA SER A 27 22.49 12.90 -1.21
C SER A 27 21.42 12.97 -2.30
N ALA A 28 20.42 12.08 -2.25
CA ALA A 28 19.36 12.08 -3.24
C ALA A 28 18.50 13.35 -3.18
N PRO A 29 18.02 13.88 -4.32
CA PRO A 29 17.21 15.10 -4.35
C PRO A 29 15.96 15.05 -3.47
N LEU A 30 15.31 13.88 -3.38
CA LEU A 30 14.24 13.60 -2.45
C LEU A 30 14.68 12.41 -1.57
N THR A 31 14.80 12.66 -0.27
CA THR A 31 15.19 11.66 0.72
C THR A 31 14.39 11.86 2.01
N VAL A 32 14.69 11.07 3.03
CA VAL A 32 13.99 11.09 4.33
C VAL A 32 14.95 11.40 5.47
N LEU A 33 14.41 11.92 6.58
CA LEU A 33 15.19 12.24 7.78
C LEU A 33 15.91 11.01 8.35
N LYS A 34 15.24 9.86 8.33
CA LYS A 34 15.74 8.57 8.81
C LYS A 34 15.06 7.45 8.02
N ASN A 35 15.81 6.46 7.57
CA ASN A 35 15.25 5.26 6.95
C ASN A 35 14.65 4.36 8.03
N LYS A 36 13.37 4.55 8.35
CA LYS A 36 12.65 3.92 9.46
C LYS A 36 11.15 3.81 9.15
N GLY A 37 10.53 2.68 9.42
CA GLY A 37 9.13 2.38 9.09
C GLY A 37 8.88 2.01 7.64
N ARG A 38 9.89 1.48 6.92
CA ARG A 38 9.76 1.08 5.50
C ARG A 38 9.18 2.21 4.63
N GLU A 39 8.14 1.94 3.84
CA GLU A 39 7.48 2.91 2.95
C GLU A 39 6.70 4.00 3.70
N ALA A 40 6.43 3.83 4.99
CA ALA A 40 5.69 4.83 5.76
C ALA A 40 6.42 6.18 5.81
N MET A 41 7.73 6.18 5.99
CA MET A 41 8.50 7.42 6.09
C MET A 41 8.50 8.27 4.83
N PRO A 42 8.83 7.74 3.63
CA PRO A 42 8.75 8.55 2.41
C PRO A 42 7.32 9.02 2.12
N PHE A 43 6.30 8.22 2.41
CA PHE A 43 4.90 8.62 2.19
C PHE A 43 4.48 9.77 3.12
N LEU A 44 4.77 9.64 4.43
CA LEU A 44 4.53 10.72 5.39
C LEU A 44 5.32 11.99 5.04
N THR A 45 6.58 11.84 4.61
CA THR A 45 7.41 12.97 4.17
C THR A 45 6.79 13.69 2.98
N TYR A 46 6.33 12.96 1.95
CA TYR A 46 5.62 13.56 0.82
C TYR A 46 4.35 14.29 1.26
N ILE A 47 3.50 13.65 2.08
CA ILE A 47 2.24 14.25 2.54
C ILE A 47 2.51 15.55 3.30
N ILE A 48 3.49 15.56 4.20
CA ILE A 48 3.83 16.73 5.02
C ILE A 48 4.43 17.85 4.16
N ASP A 49 5.40 17.53 3.29
CA ASP A 49 6.11 18.53 2.48
C ASP A 49 5.20 19.14 1.41
N ARG A 50 4.22 18.38 0.93
CA ARG A 50 3.31 18.79 -0.14
C ARG A 50 1.92 19.14 0.32
N TYR A 51 1.60 19.08 1.61
CA TYR A 51 0.24 19.24 2.16
C TYR A 51 -0.56 20.40 1.54
N ASP A 52 0.07 21.57 1.39
CA ASP A 52 -0.57 22.79 0.85
C ASP A 52 -0.61 22.82 -0.70
N SER A 53 0.18 21.98 -1.36
CA SER A 53 0.34 21.88 -2.82
C SER A 53 -0.03 20.51 -3.40
N LEU A 54 -0.81 19.71 -2.66
CA LEU A 54 -1.22 18.38 -3.09
C LEU A 54 -1.98 18.44 -4.44
N PRO A 55 -1.70 17.52 -5.38
CA PRO A 55 -2.54 17.33 -6.56
C PRO A 55 -3.90 16.77 -6.15
N ASP A 56 -4.89 16.82 -7.05
CA ASP A 56 -6.24 16.30 -6.78
C ASP A 56 -6.24 14.84 -6.32
N VAL A 57 -5.33 14.02 -6.85
CA VAL A 57 -5.07 12.64 -6.45
C VAL A 57 -3.57 12.42 -6.27
N SER A 58 -3.18 11.82 -5.15
CA SER A 58 -1.83 11.33 -4.91
C SER A 58 -1.82 9.80 -4.91
N ILE A 59 -0.84 9.19 -5.57
CA ILE A 59 -0.70 7.73 -5.71
C ILE A 59 0.62 7.31 -5.08
N PHE A 60 0.57 6.34 -4.18
CA PHE A 60 1.70 5.85 -3.40
C PHE A 60 1.96 4.39 -3.78
N ILE A 61 3.16 4.11 -4.26
CA ILE A 61 3.60 2.79 -4.74
C ILE A 61 5.06 2.55 -4.37
N HIS A 62 5.47 1.28 -4.39
CA HIS A 62 6.88 0.92 -4.37
C HIS A 62 7.55 1.23 -5.72
N SER A 63 8.87 1.26 -5.74
CA SER A 63 9.69 1.75 -6.85
C SER A 63 9.70 0.87 -8.11
N LEU A 64 9.66 -0.45 -7.92
CA LEU A 64 9.88 -1.41 -9.02
C LEU A 64 8.64 -1.56 -9.89
N ARG A 65 8.85 -1.59 -11.22
CA ARG A 65 7.79 -1.91 -12.19
C ARG A 65 7.20 -3.29 -11.95
N TYR A 66 8.07 -4.30 -11.81
CA TYR A 66 7.66 -5.69 -11.59
C TYR A 66 7.88 -6.07 -10.14
N GLN A 67 6.80 -6.37 -9.43
CA GLN A 67 6.83 -6.74 -8.01
C GLN A 67 5.53 -7.40 -7.60
N TRP A 68 5.60 -8.36 -6.67
CA TRP A 68 4.44 -9.11 -6.22
C TRP A 68 3.33 -8.22 -5.61
N HIS A 69 3.69 -7.02 -5.14
CA HIS A 69 2.74 -6.04 -4.61
C HIS A 69 1.72 -5.55 -5.65
N ASN A 70 1.99 -5.66 -6.96
CA ASN A 70 1.11 -5.18 -8.03
C ASN A 70 -0.05 -6.15 -8.29
N GLU A 71 -1.28 -5.62 -8.36
CA GLU A 71 -2.50 -6.37 -8.64
C GLU A 71 -2.69 -6.64 -10.15
N ASP A 72 -1.67 -7.28 -10.73
CA ASP A 72 -1.60 -7.61 -12.14
C ASP A 72 -1.16 -9.08 -12.31
N PRO A 73 -1.70 -9.82 -13.29
CA PRO A 73 -1.35 -11.22 -13.53
C PRO A 73 0.12 -11.47 -13.79
N MET A 74 0.85 -10.47 -14.31
CA MET A 74 2.28 -10.51 -14.55
C MET A 74 3.07 -9.64 -13.57
N TYR A 75 2.43 -9.20 -12.48
CA TYR A 75 3.00 -8.35 -11.44
C TYR A 75 3.53 -7.00 -11.98
N ASP A 76 3.02 -6.55 -13.13
CA ASP A 76 3.42 -5.30 -13.78
C ASP A 76 2.64 -4.12 -13.18
N GLY A 77 3.34 -3.07 -12.76
CA GLY A 77 2.73 -1.85 -12.24
C GLY A 77 2.14 -0.96 -13.33
N VAL A 78 2.55 -1.13 -14.59
CA VAL A 78 2.06 -0.29 -15.70
C VAL A 78 0.56 -0.49 -15.94
N PRO A 79 0.04 -1.72 -16.13
CA PRO A 79 -1.41 -1.93 -16.30
C PRO A 79 -2.21 -1.47 -15.08
N VAL A 80 -1.71 -1.69 -13.87
CA VAL A 80 -2.38 -1.26 -12.63
C VAL A 80 -2.64 0.25 -12.68
N LEU A 81 -1.60 1.06 -12.96
CA LEU A 81 -1.73 2.52 -13.00
C LEU A 81 -2.48 3.03 -14.23
N GLN A 82 -2.34 2.40 -15.40
CA GLN A 82 -3.05 2.79 -16.62
C GLN A 82 -4.57 2.64 -16.50
N HIS A 83 -5.02 1.63 -15.76
CA HIS A 83 -6.44 1.35 -15.57
C HIS A 83 -7.05 2.13 -14.41
N LEU A 84 -6.26 2.87 -13.63
CA LEU A 84 -6.78 3.62 -12.48
C LEU A 84 -7.82 4.67 -12.87
N ARG A 85 -9.02 4.53 -12.32
CA ARG A 85 -10.12 5.47 -12.51
C ARG A 85 -10.05 6.58 -11.46
N LEU A 86 -9.44 7.70 -11.83
CA LEU A 86 -9.23 8.84 -10.93
C LEU A 86 -10.53 9.41 -10.34
N GLU A 87 -11.63 9.39 -11.10
CA GLU A 87 -12.95 9.80 -10.63
C GLU A 87 -13.41 8.97 -9.42
N HIS A 88 -13.25 7.64 -9.47
CA HIS A 88 -13.59 6.77 -8.34
C HIS A 88 -12.73 7.06 -7.09
N ILE A 89 -11.44 7.39 -7.28
CA ILE A 89 -10.56 7.80 -6.18
C ILE A 89 -11.02 9.12 -5.55
N GLN A 90 -11.50 10.07 -6.36
CA GLN A 90 -12.05 11.31 -5.84
C GLN A 90 -13.36 11.10 -5.07
N GLU A 91 -14.25 10.24 -5.58
CA GLU A 91 -15.53 9.90 -4.96
C GLU A 91 -15.37 9.15 -3.64
N ARG A 92 -14.60 8.07 -3.62
CA ARG A 92 -14.35 7.26 -2.42
C ARG A 92 -13.38 7.97 -1.46
N GLY A 93 -12.46 8.75 -2.00
CA GLY A 93 -11.42 9.50 -1.29
C GLY A 93 -10.15 8.69 -1.02
N PHE A 94 -10.25 7.38 -0.80
CA PHE A 94 -9.12 6.46 -0.62
C PHE A 94 -9.41 5.14 -1.32
N VAL A 95 -8.43 4.60 -2.04
CA VAL A 95 -8.52 3.34 -2.78
C VAL A 95 -7.21 2.58 -2.64
N ALA A 96 -7.26 1.34 -2.15
CA ALA A 96 -6.11 0.42 -2.22
C ALA A 96 -5.88 -0.01 -3.68
N LEU A 97 -4.62 -0.14 -4.10
CA LEU A 97 -4.26 -0.63 -5.44
C LEU A 97 -4.29 -2.17 -5.54
N ARG A 98 -4.99 -2.83 -4.62
CA ARG A 98 -5.15 -4.27 -4.52
C ARG A 98 -6.62 -4.57 -4.24
N CYS A 99 -7.16 -5.57 -4.94
CA CYS A 99 -8.56 -5.97 -4.81
C CYS A 99 -8.71 -7.39 -4.24
N SER A 100 -7.77 -8.31 -4.54
CA SER A 100 -7.83 -9.67 -4.01
C SER A 100 -7.55 -9.72 -2.51
N TRP A 101 -8.39 -10.44 -1.77
CA TRP A 101 -8.31 -10.62 -0.31
C TRP A 101 -7.20 -11.58 0.12
N THR A 102 -6.28 -11.93 -0.78
CA THR A 102 -5.24 -12.93 -0.55
C THR A 102 -4.37 -12.60 0.66
N MET A 103 -4.24 -11.31 1.01
CA MET A 103 -3.52 -10.85 2.19
C MET A 103 -4.19 -9.64 2.83
N GLY A 104 -4.37 -9.69 4.15
CA GLY A 104 -4.87 -8.61 4.98
C GLY A 104 -6.39 -8.51 5.17
N CYS A 105 -7.18 -9.14 4.29
CA CYS A 105 -8.64 -9.17 4.38
C CYS A 105 -9.16 -10.58 4.71
N PRO A 106 -10.29 -10.72 5.44
CA PRO A 106 -11.11 -9.65 5.99
C PRO A 106 -10.59 -9.06 7.31
N ALA A 107 -9.70 -9.77 8.00
CA ALA A 107 -9.12 -9.33 9.27
C ALA A 107 -7.69 -9.85 9.39
N GLU A 108 -6.71 -8.95 9.26
CA GLU A 108 -5.30 -9.27 9.53
C GLU A 108 -5.04 -9.32 11.04
N LEU A 109 -5.54 -8.30 11.73
CA LEU A 109 -5.23 -8.02 13.13
C LEU A 109 -6.51 -8.05 13.96
N HIS A 110 -6.38 -8.56 15.18
CA HIS A 110 -7.35 -8.52 16.28
C HIS A 110 -6.71 -7.78 17.47
N PRO A 111 -6.66 -6.44 17.46
CA PRO A 111 -5.86 -5.66 18.41
C PRO A 111 -6.21 -5.85 19.88
N LEU A 112 -7.43 -6.30 20.18
CA LEU A 112 -7.92 -6.56 21.54
C LEU A 112 -7.68 -8.00 22.00
N ASN A 113 -7.26 -8.89 21.11
CA ASN A 113 -6.97 -10.29 21.39
C ASN A 113 -5.67 -10.72 20.69
N PRO A 114 -4.52 -10.11 21.05
CA PRO A 114 -3.27 -10.42 20.39
C PRO A 114 -2.87 -11.88 20.62
N SER A 115 -2.38 -12.52 19.57
CA SER A 115 -1.79 -13.85 19.65
C SER A 115 -0.59 -13.87 20.62
N GLY A 116 -0.48 -14.96 21.39
CA GLY A 116 0.58 -15.14 22.39
C GLY A 116 1.90 -15.69 21.84
N GLU A 117 2.06 -15.74 20.51
CA GLU A 117 3.28 -16.25 19.88
C GLU A 117 4.37 -15.16 19.85
N SER A 118 5.58 -15.54 19.45
CA SER A 118 6.74 -14.63 19.37
C SER A 118 7.08 -14.19 17.95
N ASP A 119 6.23 -14.52 16.97
CA ASP A 119 6.45 -14.13 15.58
C ASP A 119 6.19 -12.64 15.34
N ASP A 120 6.55 -12.16 14.15
CA ASP A 120 6.39 -10.75 13.79
C ASP A 120 4.91 -10.31 13.78
N ARG A 121 3.99 -11.23 13.51
CA ARG A 121 2.55 -10.94 13.47
C ARG A 121 2.01 -10.69 14.87
N SER A 122 2.33 -11.57 15.83
CA SER A 122 1.95 -11.42 17.23
C SER A 122 2.53 -10.15 17.84
N GLN A 123 3.81 -9.84 17.55
CA GLN A 123 4.43 -8.60 18.01
C GLN A 123 3.76 -7.35 17.43
N ASN A 124 3.37 -7.39 16.15
CA ASN A 124 2.63 -6.30 15.51
C ASN A 124 1.28 -6.07 16.18
N GLU A 125 0.49 -7.13 16.33
CA GLU A 125 -0.84 -7.11 16.93
C GLU A 125 -0.82 -6.61 18.37
N ALA A 126 0.14 -7.09 19.18
CA ALA A 126 0.34 -6.66 20.57
C ALA A 126 0.67 -5.16 20.70
N ALA A 127 1.46 -4.62 19.76
CA ALA A 127 1.82 -3.21 19.77
C ALA A 127 0.71 -2.30 19.19
N TRP A 128 -0.06 -2.81 18.23
CA TRP A 128 -0.97 -2.00 17.40
C TRP A 128 -1.99 -1.20 18.22
N ALA A 129 -2.65 -1.83 19.20
CA ALA A 129 -3.65 -1.16 20.03
C ALA A 129 -3.06 0.00 20.85
N GLY A 130 -1.82 -0.14 21.35
CA GLY A 130 -1.11 0.93 22.04
C GLY A 130 -0.83 2.12 21.13
N VAL A 131 -0.37 1.84 19.91
CA VAL A 131 -0.10 2.87 18.89
C VAL A 131 -1.39 3.56 18.45
N PHE A 132 -2.47 2.81 18.24
CA PHE A 132 -3.76 3.37 17.86
C PHE A 132 -4.25 4.37 18.90
N ARG A 133 -4.26 4.00 20.19
CA ARG A 133 -4.64 4.92 21.28
C ARG A 133 -3.76 6.17 21.33
N HIS A 134 -2.46 6.02 21.05
CA HIS A 134 -1.54 7.15 20.98
C HIS A 134 -1.87 8.10 19.82
N LEU A 135 -2.11 7.56 18.62
CA LEU A 135 -2.37 8.35 17.41
C LEU A 135 -3.78 8.95 17.39
N PHE A 136 -4.78 8.20 17.86
CA PHE A 136 -6.20 8.53 17.86
C PHE A 136 -6.76 8.59 19.31
N PRO A 137 -6.36 9.58 20.12
CA PRO A 137 -6.81 9.67 21.49
C PRO A 137 -8.33 9.88 21.56
N GLY A 138 -9.02 9.04 22.33
CA GLY A 138 -10.47 9.10 22.51
C GLY A 138 -11.28 8.22 21.56
N GLU A 139 -10.65 7.65 20.52
CA GLU A 139 -11.30 6.66 19.66
C GLU A 139 -11.25 5.27 20.29
N GLU A 140 -12.30 4.48 20.06
CA GLU A 140 -12.34 3.08 20.47
C GLU A 140 -11.39 2.25 19.59
N VAL A 141 -10.62 1.37 20.22
CA VAL A 141 -9.74 0.45 19.47
C VAL A 141 -10.62 -0.57 18.73
N PRO A 142 -10.49 -0.70 17.40
CA PRO A 142 -11.26 -1.67 16.64
C PRO A 142 -11.04 -3.11 17.11
N GLU A 143 -12.10 -3.92 17.11
CA GLU A 143 -12.01 -5.35 17.41
C GLU A 143 -11.21 -6.12 16.35
N ALA A 144 -11.32 -5.68 15.09
CA ALA A 144 -10.61 -6.24 13.95
C ALA A 144 -10.14 -5.12 13.01
N VAL A 145 -9.00 -5.35 12.36
CA VAL A 145 -8.46 -4.48 11.32
C VAL A 145 -8.22 -5.32 10.07
N GLY A 146 -8.80 -4.86 8.96
CA GLY A 146 -8.71 -5.52 7.67
C GLY A 146 -8.51 -4.51 6.56
N ALA A 147 -7.48 -4.71 5.76
CA ALA A 147 -7.21 -3.93 4.56
C ALA A 147 -6.30 -4.75 3.65
N HIS A 148 -6.34 -4.49 2.35
CA HIS A 148 -5.41 -5.10 1.43
C HIS A 148 -3.96 -4.71 1.78
N CYS A 149 -3.08 -5.69 1.88
CA CYS A 149 -1.67 -5.45 2.22
C CYS A 149 -0.92 -4.67 1.13
N SER A 150 0.33 -4.33 1.42
CA SER A 150 1.39 -3.79 0.55
C SER A 150 1.54 -2.26 0.54
N SER A 151 0.73 -1.50 1.29
CA SER A 151 0.79 -0.03 1.31
C SER A 151 0.78 0.64 -0.07
N GLN A 152 0.17 0.04 -1.09
CA GLN A 152 -0.02 0.69 -2.39
C GLN A 152 -1.45 1.21 -2.48
N PHE A 153 -1.63 2.53 -2.56
CA PHE A 153 -2.93 3.17 -2.55
C PHE A 153 -2.94 4.50 -3.31
N ALA A 154 -4.14 4.93 -3.69
CA ALA A 154 -4.42 6.26 -4.20
C ALA A 154 -5.38 6.99 -3.26
N VAL A 155 -5.17 8.28 -3.08
CA VAL A 155 -5.96 9.09 -2.13
C VAL A 155 -6.17 10.49 -2.69
N SER A 156 -7.39 11.01 -2.52
CA SER A 156 -7.72 12.36 -2.97
C SER A 156 -7.11 13.43 -2.06
N ARG A 157 -6.86 14.63 -2.60
CA ARG A 157 -6.40 15.77 -1.82
C ARG A 157 -7.32 16.04 -0.63
N ASP A 158 -8.61 16.03 -0.86
CA ASP A 158 -9.61 16.38 0.14
C ASP A 158 -9.62 15.35 1.27
N ARG A 159 -9.41 14.07 0.92
CA ARG A 159 -9.26 12.99 1.90
C ARG A 159 -8.00 13.14 2.75
N ILE A 160 -6.86 13.52 2.16
CA ILE A 160 -5.66 13.87 2.95
C ILE A 160 -5.93 15.11 3.83
N ARG A 161 -6.61 16.12 3.29
CA ARG A 161 -6.88 17.38 4.02
C ARG A 161 -7.99 17.27 5.07
N ALA A 162 -8.74 16.18 5.09
CA ALA A 162 -9.70 15.89 6.15
C ALA A 162 -9.03 15.78 7.53
N ARG A 163 -7.71 15.55 7.58
CA ARG A 163 -6.90 15.69 8.80
C ARG A 163 -5.88 16.81 8.64
N PRO A 164 -5.62 17.61 9.69
CA PRO A 164 -4.63 18.68 9.62
C PRO A 164 -3.22 18.11 9.39
N LYS A 165 -2.35 18.91 8.78
CA LYS A 165 -0.93 18.57 8.58
C LYS A 165 -0.24 18.04 9.85
N SER A 166 -0.57 18.63 11.00
CA SER A 166 -0.04 18.25 12.32
C SER A 166 -0.36 16.82 12.72
N PHE A 167 -1.43 16.22 12.20
CA PHE A 167 -1.72 14.81 12.42
C PHE A 167 -0.66 13.92 11.73
N TYR A 168 -0.33 14.20 10.47
CA TYR A 168 0.71 13.46 9.74
C TYR A 168 2.10 13.65 10.36
N GLU A 169 2.38 14.86 10.85
CA GLU A 169 3.60 15.15 11.61
C GLU A 169 3.66 14.33 12.90
N LYS A 170 2.55 14.21 13.64
CA LYS A 170 2.45 13.34 14.83
C LYS A 170 2.74 11.88 14.50
N VAL A 171 2.17 11.34 13.41
CA VAL A 171 2.44 9.97 12.96
C VAL A 171 3.93 9.79 12.63
N ARG A 172 4.54 10.75 11.92
CA ARG A 172 5.98 10.72 11.60
C ARG A 172 6.85 10.80 12.86
N THR A 173 6.49 11.66 13.82
CA THR A 173 7.19 11.77 15.10
C THR A 173 7.16 10.46 15.87
N TRP A 174 5.98 9.84 16.02
CA TRP A 174 5.86 8.51 16.63
C TRP A 174 6.77 7.48 15.93
N LEU A 175 6.80 7.48 14.60
CA LEU A 175 7.61 6.54 13.83
C LEU A 175 9.11 6.74 14.00
N LEU A 176 9.56 7.98 14.22
CA LEU A 176 10.96 8.33 14.48
C LEU A 176 11.41 7.96 15.90
N GLU A 177 10.49 8.10 16.87
CA GLU A 177 10.77 7.96 18.30
C GLU A 177 10.53 6.55 18.83
N THR A 178 9.69 5.75 18.18
CA THR A 178 9.38 4.39 18.65
C THR A 178 10.61 3.49 18.69
N GLU A 179 10.71 2.70 19.76
CA GLU A 179 11.75 1.66 19.94
C GLU A 179 11.43 0.37 19.17
N LEU A 180 10.21 0.25 18.62
CA LEU A 180 9.83 -0.89 17.79
C LEU A 180 10.79 -0.99 16.59
N ASN A 181 11.12 -2.21 16.18
CA ASN A 181 12.00 -2.41 15.02
C ASN A 181 11.31 -1.95 13.70
N ASP A 182 12.09 -1.86 12.63
CA ASP A 182 11.61 -1.37 11.32
C ASP A 182 10.41 -2.16 10.79
N GLN A 183 10.49 -3.49 10.84
CA GLN A 183 9.45 -4.42 10.40
C GLN A 183 8.13 -4.19 11.13
N ILE A 184 8.15 -4.17 12.46
CA ILE A 184 6.95 -4.03 13.28
C ILE A 184 6.33 -2.64 13.08
N SER A 185 7.13 -1.57 13.22
CA SER A 185 6.61 -0.20 13.08
C SER A 185 6.06 0.11 11.68
N GLY A 186 6.70 -0.39 10.62
CA GLY A 186 6.22 -0.23 9.24
C GLY A 186 4.90 -0.95 9.03
N ARG A 187 4.81 -2.21 9.50
CA ARG A 187 3.59 -3.03 9.40
C ARG A 187 2.41 -2.44 10.18
N ILE A 188 2.66 -1.79 11.33
CA ILE A 188 1.61 -1.07 12.07
C ILE A 188 1.03 0.05 11.19
N ILE A 189 1.87 0.86 10.55
CA ILE A 189 1.39 1.95 9.69
C ILE A 189 0.74 1.42 8.41
N GLU A 190 1.26 0.34 7.83
CA GLU A 190 0.65 -0.34 6.68
C GLU A 190 -0.85 -0.62 6.93
N TYR A 191 -1.18 -1.22 8.08
CA TYR A 191 -2.56 -1.48 8.50
C TYR A 191 -3.25 -0.32 9.21
N MET A 192 -2.69 0.89 9.15
CA MET A 192 -3.36 2.10 9.60
C MET A 192 -3.65 3.07 8.47
N TRP A 193 -3.14 2.87 7.24
CA TRP A 193 -3.31 3.86 6.18
C TRP A 193 -4.77 4.22 5.89
N HIS A 194 -5.62 3.22 5.72
CA HIS A 194 -7.04 3.42 5.46
C HIS A 194 -7.72 4.17 6.63
N ILE A 195 -7.40 3.83 7.88
CA ILE A 195 -7.90 4.50 9.10
C ILE A 195 -7.35 5.93 9.24
N ILE A 196 -6.07 6.15 8.92
CA ILE A 196 -5.43 7.46 8.86
C ILE A 196 -6.18 8.36 7.88
N PHE A 197 -6.69 7.81 6.78
CA PHE A 197 -7.54 8.55 5.85
C PHE A 197 -9.04 8.54 6.23
N GLY A 198 -9.42 7.90 7.34
CA GLY A 198 -10.79 7.93 7.85
C GLY A 198 -11.72 6.94 7.16
N MET A 199 -11.18 5.86 6.61
CA MET A 199 -11.93 4.68 6.19
C MET A 199 -12.23 3.77 7.41
N PRO A 200 -13.21 2.87 7.31
CA PRO A 200 -13.50 1.90 8.38
C PRO A 200 -12.28 1.03 8.73
N ALA A 201 -12.21 0.51 9.96
CA ALA A 201 -11.11 -0.35 10.37
C ALA A 201 -10.99 -1.65 9.54
N VAL A 202 -12.10 -2.11 8.98
CA VAL A 202 -12.17 -3.18 7.98
C VAL A 202 -12.63 -2.57 6.66
N ASP A 203 -11.69 -2.31 5.75
CA ASP A 203 -11.93 -1.76 4.41
C ASP A 203 -11.64 -2.84 3.33
N CYS A 204 -12.42 -3.91 3.38
CA CYS A 204 -12.29 -5.08 2.50
C CYS A 204 -13.47 -5.13 1.53
N GLN A 205 -13.34 -4.41 0.41
CA GLN A 205 -14.36 -4.39 -0.64
C GLN A 205 -14.41 -5.71 -1.41
N ASP A 206 -15.61 -6.12 -1.85
CA ASP A 206 -15.80 -7.23 -2.80
C ASP A 206 -14.81 -7.11 -3.98
N ALA A 207 -14.14 -8.21 -4.31
CA ALA A 207 -13.08 -8.19 -5.31
C ALA A 207 -13.59 -7.75 -6.69
N GLY A 208 -14.76 -8.23 -7.13
CA GLY A 208 -15.35 -7.88 -8.42
C GLY A 208 -15.74 -6.40 -8.49
N GLU A 209 -16.37 -5.90 -7.43
CA GLU A 209 -16.68 -4.46 -7.31
C GLU A 209 -15.41 -3.63 -7.32
N CYS A 210 -14.40 -4.01 -6.55
CA CYS A 210 -13.12 -3.30 -6.49
C CYS A 210 -12.44 -3.25 -7.86
N PHE A 211 -12.35 -4.37 -8.58
CA PHE A 211 -11.73 -4.41 -9.92
C PHE A 211 -12.50 -3.56 -10.93
N CYS A 212 -13.83 -3.65 -10.92
CA CYS A 212 -14.67 -2.81 -11.78
C CYS A 212 -14.51 -1.33 -11.43
N GLN A 213 -14.55 -0.99 -10.15
CA GLN A 213 -14.60 0.39 -9.69
C GLN A 213 -13.25 1.11 -9.75
N THR A 214 -12.17 0.40 -9.45
CA THR A 214 -10.81 0.95 -9.38
C THR A 214 -10.13 0.89 -10.74
N PHE A 215 -10.30 -0.22 -11.47
CA PHE A 215 -9.56 -0.53 -12.69
C PHE A 215 -10.43 -0.63 -13.96
N GLY A 216 -11.76 -0.46 -13.85
CA GLY A 216 -12.66 -0.60 -15.00
C GLY A 216 -12.81 -2.04 -15.52
N LEU A 217 -12.30 -3.03 -14.79
CA LEU A 217 -12.34 -4.45 -15.17
C LEU A 217 -13.63 -5.09 -14.64
N CYS A 218 -14.76 -4.80 -15.29
CA CYS A 218 -16.09 -5.18 -14.78
C CYS A 218 -16.59 -6.56 -15.22
N ASN A 219 -16.02 -7.14 -16.28
CA ASN A 219 -16.47 -8.42 -16.85
C ASN A 219 -15.59 -9.58 -16.39
N LEU A 220 -15.32 -9.64 -15.08
CA LEU A 220 -14.52 -10.69 -14.46
C LEU A 220 -15.40 -11.75 -13.80
N THR A 221 -14.95 -13.01 -13.82
CA THR A 221 -15.53 -14.06 -12.98
C THR A 221 -14.95 -13.94 -11.57
N CYS A 222 -15.77 -13.56 -10.60
CA CYS A 222 -15.32 -13.26 -9.24
C CYS A 222 -16.13 -13.98 -8.16
N THR A 223 -15.46 -14.15 -7.03
CA THR A 223 -16.07 -14.32 -5.71
C THR A 223 -15.87 -13.02 -4.93
N GLU A 224 -16.47 -12.92 -3.74
CA GLU A 224 -16.22 -11.80 -2.81
C GLU A 224 -14.72 -11.53 -2.58
N ARG A 225 -13.90 -12.59 -2.59
CA ARG A 225 -12.51 -12.53 -2.17
C ARG A 225 -11.51 -12.36 -3.30
N ALA A 226 -11.84 -12.81 -4.50
CA ALA A 226 -10.90 -12.84 -5.61
C ALA A 226 -11.62 -13.00 -6.96
N CYS A 227 -10.95 -12.56 -8.03
CA CYS A 227 -11.35 -12.79 -9.41
C CYS A 227 -10.40 -13.76 -10.10
N GLU A 228 -10.93 -14.60 -10.97
CA GLU A 228 -10.16 -15.57 -11.75
C GLU A 228 -9.09 -14.86 -12.59
N LYS A 229 -7.90 -15.47 -12.66
CA LYS A 229 -6.77 -14.99 -13.47
C LYS A 229 -6.34 -13.53 -13.23
N ARG A 230 -6.61 -12.95 -12.05
CA ARG A 230 -6.20 -11.57 -11.73
C ARG A 230 -4.93 -11.47 -10.91
N TYR A 231 -4.80 -12.31 -9.90
CA TYR A 231 -3.64 -12.32 -9.02
C TYR A 231 -3.47 -13.70 -8.41
N LYS A 232 -2.22 -14.10 -8.26
CA LYS A 232 -1.82 -15.27 -7.46
C LYS A 232 -0.67 -14.84 -6.57
N LEU A 233 -0.74 -15.13 -5.27
CA LEU A 233 0.38 -14.88 -4.38
C LEU A 233 1.57 -15.76 -4.80
N PRO A 234 2.72 -15.16 -5.16
CA PRO A 234 3.87 -15.96 -5.55
C PRO A 234 4.48 -16.67 -4.33
N GLN A 235 5.13 -17.80 -4.59
CA GLN A 235 5.85 -18.55 -3.54
C GLN A 235 7.02 -17.76 -2.95
N TYR A 236 7.63 -16.88 -3.75
CA TYR A 236 8.77 -16.06 -3.38
C TYR A 236 8.45 -14.58 -3.54
N ALA A 237 8.89 -13.76 -2.60
CA ALA A 237 8.72 -12.30 -2.66
C ALA A 237 9.60 -11.64 -3.73
N THR A 238 10.67 -12.30 -4.19
CA THR A 238 11.57 -11.75 -5.20
C THR A 238 11.15 -12.21 -6.59
N ILE A 239 10.79 -11.27 -7.45
CA ILE A 239 10.51 -11.53 -8.88
C ILE A 239 11.79 -12.10 -9.56
N PRO A 240 11.68 -13.08 -10.47
CA PRO A 240 12.83 -13.63 -11.18
C PRO A 240 13.63 -12.57 -11.94
N GLN A 241 14.95 -12.69 -11.95
CA GLN A 241 15.80 -11.81 -12.75
C GLN A 241 15.50 -11.99 -14.25
N GLY A 242 15.20 -10.89 -14.93
CA GLY A 242 14.84 -10.91 -16.36
C GLY A 242 13.33 -11.06 -16.62
N TRP A 243 12.48 -11.04 -15.60
CA TRP A 243 11.03 -10.97 -15.77
C TRP A 243 10.62 -9.74 -16.59
N PRO A 244 9.60 -9.84 -17.47
CA PRO A 244 8.74 -11.00 -17.73
C PRO A 244 9.28 -11.95 -18.80
N GLU A 245 10.47 -11.72 -19.36
CA GLU A 245 11.00 -12.58 -20.43
C GLU A 245 11.66 -13.86 -19.90
N VAL A 246 12.05 -13.85 -18.62
CA VAL A 246 12.62 -15.01 -17.92
C VAL A 246 11.81 -15.28 -16.65
N GLY A 247 11.39 -16.53 -16.45
CA GLY A 247 10.68 -16.97 -15.25
C GLY A 247 9.23 -17.45 -15.44
N PRO A 248 8.40 -16.88 -16.33
CA PRO A 248 7.00 -17.29 -16.44
C PRO A 248 6.82 -18.81 -16.64
N GLY A 249 5.83 -19.39 -15.97
CA GLY A 249 5.51 -20.83 -16.01
C GLY A 249 6.44 -21.73 -15.21
N LYS A 250 7.40 -21.18 -14.46
CA LYS A 250 8.33 -21.94 -13.60
C LYS A 250 8.12 -21.60 -12.13
N ASP A 251 8.47 -22.50 -11.22
CA ASP A 251 8.55 -22.24 -9.77
C ASP A 251 7.30 -21.57 -9.17
N GLY A 252 6.12 -21.95 -9.67
CA GLY A 252 4.83 -21.44 -9.22
C GLY A 252 4.40 -20.08 -9.81
N TRP A 253 5.25 -19.44 -10.62
CA TRP A 253 4.96 -18.20 -11.34
C TRP A 253 3.95 -18.42 -12.48
N PRO A 254 3.10 -17.43 -12.79
CA PRO A 254 2.14 -17.52 -13.89
C PRO A 254 2.85 -17.65 -15.24
N GLU A 255 2.20 -18.35 -16.18
CA GLU A 255 2.65 -18.43 -17.57
C GLU A 255 2.43 -17.10 -18.30
N LYS A 256 3.21 -16.85 -19.37
CA LYS A 256 2.99 -15.68 -20.23
C LYS A 256 1.61 -15.80 -20.88
N GLY A 257 0.78 -14.78 -20.74
CA GLY A 257 -0.61 -14.81 -21.20
C GLY A 257 -1.57 -15.60 -20.30
N TRP A 258 -1.21 -15.89 -19.04
CA TRP A 258 -2.08 -16.60 -18.10
C TRP A 258 -3.47 -15.95 -17.94
N ALA A 259 -3.54 -14.63 -18.09
CA ALA A 259 -4.76 -13.85 -18.01
C ALA A 259 -5.40 -13.47 -19.34
N ASP A 260 -4.86 -13.98 -20.46
CA ASP A 260 -5.48 -13.85 -21.78
C ASP A 260 -6.71 -14.77 -21.91
#